data_AF-A0A508SYC6-F1
#
_entry.id   AF-A0A508SYC6-F1
#
_cell.length_a   1.000
_cell.length_b   1.000
_cell.length_c   1.000
_cell.angle_alpha   90.00
_cell.angle_beta   90.00
_cell.angle_gamma   90.00
#
_symmetry.space_group_name_H-M   'P 1'
#
loop_
_entity.id
_entity.type
_entity.pdbx_description
1 polymer ?
#
loop_
_entity_poly.entity_id
_entity_poly.type
_entity_poly.pdbx_seq_one_letter_code
_entity_poly.pdbx_strand_id
1 'polypeptide(L)'
;MNIAFLSNWERTDTWIAVGAELARRGTNVFFVVTRDEYVAKAMAAGVDRSRILWLNRSAAEQAQFSRQDVELLEHYEYATGERVRNFILMDRFMRSERQDWAMQYSRYVFRELLQFLEDNKIDVVSGQPDNIPDLIGLMILRFRGRGKYAAPFEFRLPEKRFVLWDSAIEQTPHITGARTPDDVTPEELEAARRLRKRVREGGKQRVLSKDQQPRIGASYLQRLARGFFYRALVVSRHDVYMYNLRSIFFDLKYHMIAINYRLTRLLWRWIFERGRDGERFVLFTLNYAPEHTIDVEAPHFVSPLETVRNMVRSMPSDIVLYVKEHPNALGIRGPAELFRIKRLPGVRLIDPFVDSHDLIKRAEAVVTLSGTASLEAAIYGKRTILLSDIFIKNFSTCERASAPWEIGDLLLRKPEREYSEERDLRYLAWLYSNSHPGTVIEPLTDPSSLGPENVGLVADAYSRLFATIPRESTSSAEMVAG
;
A
#
# COMPACT_ATOMS: atom_id res chain seq x y z
N MET A 1 -3.51 24.00 -13.41
CA MET A 1 -3.35 22.78 -12.62
C MET A 1 -3.36 21.63 -13.58
N ASN A 2 -2.23 20.95 -13.69
CA ASN A 2 -2.00 19.82 -14.58
C ASN A 2 -1.82 18.57 -13.71
N ILE A 3 -2.70 17.60 -13.84
CA ILE A 3 -2.65 16.32 -13.11
C ILE A 3 -2.40 15.16 -14.06
N ALA A 4 -1.47 14.28 -13.72
CA ALA A 4 -1.26 13.01 -14.39
C ALA A 4 -1.73 11.85 -13.50
N PHE A 5 -2.65 11.03 -14.00
CA PHE A 5 -3.03 9.76 -13.38
C PHE A 5 -2.16 8.63 -13.93
N LEU A 6 -1.45 7.93 -13.05
CA LEU A 6 -0.69 6.73 -13.38
C LEU A 6 -1.61 5.51 -13.27
N SER A 7 -1.54 4.65 -14.28
CA SER A 7 -2.49 3.54 -14.47
C SER A 7 -2.31 2.46 -13.41
N ASN A 8 -3.35 2.31 -12.60
CA ASN A 8 -3.45 1.32 -11.54
C ASN A 8 -4.24 0.08 -11.99
N TRP A 9 -3.96 -0.44 -13.20
CA TRP A 9 -4.59 -1.65 -13.74
C TRP A 9 -6.12 -1.63 -13.55
N GLU A 10 -6.68 -2.41 -12.61
CA GLU A 10 -8.11 -2.48 -12.27
C GLU A 10 -8.74 -1.16 -11.81
N ARG A 11 -7.99 -0.17 -11.29
CA ARG A 11 -8.51 1.16 -10.92
C ARG A 11 -8.46 2.19 -12.05
N THR A 12 -7.88 1.83 -13.20
CA THR A 12 -7.72 2.80 -14.31
C THR A 12 -9.06 3.32 -14.82
N ASP A 13 -10.11 2.49 -14.83
CA ASP A 13 -11.46 2.92 -15.20
C ASP A 13 -11.99 4.00 -14.22
N THR A 14 -11.72 3.87 -12.92
CA THR A 14 -12.04 4.89 -11.91
C THR A 14 -11.33 6.20 -12.20
N TRP A 15 -10.03 6.16 -12.54
CA TRP A 15 -9.26 7.36 -12.86
C TRP A 15 -9.69 8.02 -14.16
N ILE A 16 -10.12 7.26 -15.16
CA ILE A 16 -10.69 7.83 -16.39
C ILE A 16 -11.99 8.58 -16.07
N ALA A 17 -12.87 8.00 -15.25
CA ALA A 17 -14.12 8.65 -14.85
C ALA A 17 -13.88 9.92 -14.00
N VAL A 18 -13.03 9.84 -12.99
CA VAL A 18 -12.63 10.98 -12.15
C VAL A 18 -11.92 12.05 -12.98
N GLY A 19 -11.04 11.65 -13.90
CA GLY A 19 -10.35 12.55 -14.81
C GLY A 19 -11.30 13.32 -15.73
N ALA A 20 -12.31 12.65 -16.29
CA ALA A 20 -13.35 13.32 -17.08
C ALA A 20 -14.12 14.36 -16.26
N GLU A 21 -14.44 14.05 -15.00
CA GLU A 21 -15.11 14.99 -14.10
C GLU A 21 -14.21 16.17 -13.71
N LEU A 22 -12.93 15.94 -13.42
CA LEU A 22 -11.96 17.00 -13.17
C LEU A 22 -11.74 17.91 -14.39
N ALA A 23 -11.76 17.33 -15.60
CA ALA A 23 -11.68 18.08 -16.85
C ALA A 23 -12.89 19.01 -17.04
N ARG A 24 -14.11 18.55 -16.73
CA ARG A 24 -15.31 19.42 -16.71
C ARG A 24 -15.18 20.58 -15.74
N ARG A 25 -14.44 20.40 -14.64
CA ARG A 25 -14.13 21.44 -13.64
C ARG A 25 -12.95 22.34 -14.02
N GLY A 26 -12.43 22.21 -15.24
CA GLY A 26 -11.34 23.06 -15.76
C GLY A 26 -9.92 22.61 -15.38
N THR A 27 -9.74 21.36 -14.93
CA THR A 27 -8.40 20.80 -14.67
C THR A 27 -7.83 20.20 -15.95
N ASN A 28 -6.54 20.41 -16.22
CA ASN A 28 -5.86 19.70 -17.31
C ASN A 28 -5.48 18.30 -16.85
N VAL A 29 -6.10 17.29 -17.44
CA VAL A 29 -5.91 15.88 -17.06
C VAL A 29 -5.07 15.15 -18.10
N PHE A 30 -4.10 14.39 -17.60
CA PHE A 30 -3.15 13.57 -18.34
C PHE A 30 -3.19 12.14 -17.80
N PHE A 31 -2.82 11.17 -18.63
CA PHE A 31 -2.77 9.76 -18.25
C PHE A 31 -1.45 9.13 -18.62
N VAL A 32 -0.91 8.33 -17.71
CA VAL A 32 0.22 7.43 -17.99
C VAL A 32 -0.32 6.00 -17.88
N VAL A 33 -0.37 5.30 -19.02
CA VAL A 33 -0.99 3.97 -19.12
C VAL A 33 -0.02 2.94 -19.63
N THR A 34 -0.20 1.69 -19.21
CA THR A 34 0.63 0.54 -19.63
C THR A 34 -0.07 -0.32 -20.68
N ARG A 35 -1.41 -0.23 -20.77
CA ARG A 35 -2.24 -1.01 -21.71
C ARG A 35 -2.86 -0.13 -22.80
N ASP A 36 -2.87 -0.64 -24.02
CA ASP A 36 -3.52 -0.04 -25.19
C ASP A 36 -5.02 0.16 -25.01
N GLU A 37 -5.70 -0.79 -24.36
CA GLU A 37 -7.12 -0.69 -24.00
C GLU A 37 -7.41 0.61 -23.23
N TYR A 38 -6.54 1.00 -22.30
CA TYR A 38 -6.73 2.22 -21.51
C TYR A 38 -6.42 3.50 -22.30
N VAL A 39 -5.56 3.44 -23.32
CA VAL A 39 -5.42 4.54 -24.30
C VAL A 39 -6.76 4.75 -25.01
N ALA A 40 -7.35 3.69 -25.55
CA ALA A 40 -8.62 3.76 -26.26
C ALA A 40 -9.76 4.25 -25.36
N LYS A 41 -9.84 3.76 -24.12
CA LYS A 41 -10.85 4.20 -23.15
C LYS A 41 -10.70 5.66 -22.74
N ALA A 42 -9.47 6.12 -22.49
CA ALA A 42 -9.22 7.53 -22.16
C ALA A 42 -9.60 8.44 -23.34
N MET A 43 -9.26 8.06 -24.57
CA MET A 43 -9.67 8.80 -25.77
C MET A 43 -11.20 8.81 -25.95
N ALA A 44 -11.87 7.69 -25.72
CA ALA A 44 -13.34 7.60 -25.76
C ALA A 44 -14.01 8.47 -24.69
N ALA A 45 -13.34 8.72 -23.56
CA ALA A 45 -13.77 9.66 -22.53
C ALA A 45 -13.44 11.14 -22.84
N GLY A 46 -12.89 11.42 -24.02
CA GLY A 46 -12.60 12.79 -24.50
C GLY A 46 -11.19 13.30 -24.19
N VAL A 47 -10.27 12.44 -23.76
CA VAL A 47 -8.87 12.82 -23.52
C VAL A 47 -8.10 12.85 -24.84
N ASP A 48 -7.45 13.97 -25.14
CA ASP A 48 -6.60 14.10 -26.32
C ASP A 48 -5.39 13.14 -26.27
N ARG A 49 -5.01 12.55 -27.40
CA ARG A 49 -3.91 11.56 -27.47
C ARG A 49 -2.58 12.13 -27.02
N SER A 50 -2.32 13.44 -27.22
CA SER A 50 -1.10 14.11 -26.75
C SER A 50 -1.00 14.15 -25.23
N ARG A 51 -2.11 13.99 -24.51
CA ARG A 51 -2.18 13.97 -23.04
C ARG A 51 -2.05 12.56 -22.45
N ILE A 52 -1.74 11.56 -23.28
CA ILE A 52 -1.64 10.16 -22.86
C ILE A 52 -0.22 9.65 -23.13
N LEU A 53 0.54 9.34 -22.10
CA LEU A 53 1.77 8.56 -22.20
C LEU A 53 1.42 7.07 -22.18
N TRP A 54 1.76 6.35 -23.25
CA TRP A 54 1.62 4.89 -23.29
C TRP A 54 2.99 4.24 -23.12
N LEU A 55 3.21 3.65 -21.94
CA LEU A 55 4.40 2.87 -21.61
C LEU A 55 4.32 1.50 -22.25
N ASN A 56 4.82 1.40 -23.49
CA ASN A 56 4.65 0.24 -24.36
C ASN A 56 5.82 -0.77 -24.19
N ARG A 57 5.49 -2.07 -24.09
CA ARG A 57 6.48 -3.15 -23.98
C ARG A 57 7.46 -3.20 -25.15
N SER A 58 6.96 -3.25 -26.39
CA SER A 58 7.79 -3.31 -27.60
C SER A 58 8.73 -2.10 -27.73
N ALA A 59 8.25 -0.91 -27.37
CA ALA A 59 9.06 0.30 -27.34
C ALA A 59 10.17 0.20 -26.29
N ALA A 60 9.87 -0.32 -25.10
CA ALA A 60 10.87 -0.56 -24.07
C ALA A 60 11.91 -1.61 -24.48
N GLU A 61 11.51 -2.68 -25.17
CA GLU A 61 12.41 -3.72 -25.71
C GLU A 61 13.40 -3.17 -26.76
N GLN A 62 12.95 -2.21 -27.56
CA GLN A 62 13.75 -1.57 -28.61
C GLN A 62 14.54 -0.34 -28.12
N ALA A 63 14.21 0.17 -26.92
CA ALA A 63 14.85 1.35 -26.38
C ALA A 63 16.34 1.12 -26.14
N GLN A 64 17.15 2.02 -26.70
CA GLN A 64 18.58 2.11 -26.41
C GLN A 64 18.82 3.25 -25.43
N PHE A 65 19.82 3.06 -24.56
CA PHE A 65 20.22 4.03 -23.55
C PHE A 65 21.70 4.35 -23.74
N SER A 66 21.98 5.63 -23.91
CA SER A 66 23.33 6.15 -23.87
C SER A 66 23.89 6.08 -22.45
N ARG A 67 25.20 6.32 -22.32
CA ARG A 67 25.83 6.46 -21.00
C ARG A 67 25.21 7.60 -20.18
N GLN A 68 24.84 8.71 -20.83
CA GLN A 68 24.22 9.86 -20.17
C GLN A 68 22.83 9.52 -19.62
N ASP A 69 22.03 8.72 -20.33
CA ASP A 69 20.72 8.27 -19.84
C ASP A 69 20.86 7.46 -18.53
N VAL A 70 21.88 6.60 -18.46
CA VAL A 70 22.16 5.79 -17.27
C VAL A 70 22.67 6.66 -16.12
N GLU A 71 23.62 7.55 -16.38
CA GLU A 71 24.17 8.48 -15.38
C GLU A 71 23.08 9.41 -14.82
N LEU A 72 22.10 9.81 -15.63
CA LEU A 72 20.96 10.61 -15.18
C LEU A 72 20.09 9.84 -14.18
N LEU A 73 19.74 8.59 -14.48
CA LEU A 73 18.98 7.76 -13.53
C LEU A 73 19.76 7.51 -12.23
N GLU A 74 21.06 7.22 -12.34
CA GLU A 74 21.93 7.05 -11.18
C GLU A 74 21.96 8.32 -10.32
N HIS A 75 22.01 9.51 -10.93
CA HIS A 75 21.95 10.77 -10.21
C HIS A 75 20.66 10.92 -9.39
N TYR A 76 19.50 10.54 -9.96
CA TYR A 76 18.23 10.53 -9.24
C TYR A 76 18.24 9.52 -8.08
N GLU A 77 18.79 8.32 -8.28
CA GLU A 77 18.95 7.34 -7.21
C GLU A 77 19.83 7.90 -6.08
N TYR A 78 21.00 8.47 -6.39
CA TYR A 78 21.91 9.03 -5.38
C TYR A 78 21.28 10.17 -4.58
N ALA A 79 20.62 11.11 -5.27
CA ALA A 79 20.06 12.29 -4.63
C ALA A 79 18.82 11.98 -3.76
N THR A 80 18.00 11.01 -4.16
CA THR A 80 16.78 10.65 -3.41
C THR A 80 17.03 9.56 -2.36
N GLY A 81 18.10 8.77 -2.49
CA GLY A 81 18.30 7.56 -1.71
C GLY A 81 17.46 6.36 -2.16
N GLU A 82 16.59 6.54 -3.16
CA GLU A 82 15.76 5.48 -3.72
C GLU A 82 16.57 4.63 -4.71
N ARG A 83 16.20 3.36 -4.86
CA ARG A 83 16.93 2.41 -5.71
C ARG A 83 15.97 1.70 -6.64
N VAL A 84 16.23 1.74 -7.93
CA VAL A 84 15.42 1.07 -8.95
C VAL A 84 15.41 -0.43 -8.75
N ARG A 85 16.53 -1.01 -8.29
CA ARG A 85 16.55 -2.43 -7.90
C ARG A 85 15.58 -2.74 -6.76
N ASN A 86 15.41 -1.83 -5.81
CA ASN A 86 14.41 -1.98 -4.77
C ASN A 86 13.00 -1.89 -5.38
N PHE A 87 12.76 -0.92 -6.26
CA PHE A 87 11.47 -0.81 -6.96
C PHE A 87 11.10 -2.05 -7.77
N ILE A 88 12.06 -2.69 -8.43
CA ILE A 88 11.86 -3.96 -9.15
C ILE A 88 11.44 -5.08 -8.19
N LEU A 89 12.00 -5.14 -6.98
CA LEU A 89 11.63 -6.14 -5.97
C LEU A 89 10.25 -5.88 -5.35
N MET A 90 9.88 -4.59 -5.26
CA MET A 90 8.59 -4.12 -4.75
C MET A 90 7.45 -4.35 -5.75
N ASP A 91 7.72 -4.22 -7.06
CA ASP A 91 6.76 -4.45 -8.12
C ASP A 91 6.50 -5.96 -8.31
N ARG A 92 5.26 -6.36 -8.02
CA ARG A 92 4.82 -7.77 -8.00
C ARG A 92 5.02 -8.50 -9.32
N PHE A 93 5.05 -7.79 -10.45
CA PHE A 93 5.26 -8.36 -11.78
C PHE A 93 6.74 -8.35 -12.12
N MET A 94 7.41 -7.21 -11.94
CA MET A 94 8.83 -7.04 -12.29
C MET A 94 9.75 -7.94 -11.49
N ARG A 95 9.43 -8.23 -10.22
CA ARG A 95 10.24 -9.16 -9.41
C ARG A 95 10.31 -10.57 -9.96
N SER A 96 9.33 -10.98 -10.77
CA SER A 96 9.26 -12.30 -11.41
C SER A 96 9.87 -12.33 -12.82
N GLU A 97 10.16 -11.17 -13.38
CA GLU A 97 10.75 -11.02 -14.70
C GLU A 97 12.27 -11.22 -14.68
N ARG A 98 12.87 -11.39 -15.87
CA ARG A 98 14.33 -11.42 -15.98
C ARG A 98 14.90 -10.06 -15.55
N GLN A 99 15.99 -10.09 -14.79
CA GLN A 99 16.60 -8.89 -14.20
C GLN A 99 17.07 -7.87 -15.25
N ASP A 100 17.61 -8.33 -16.37
CA ASP A 100 18.02 -7.48 -17.49
C ASP A 100 16.82 -6.76 -18.12
N TRP A 101 15.72 -7.48 -18.35
CA TRP A 101 14.47 -6.92 -18.85
C TRP A 101 13.85 -5.92 -17.87
N ALA A 102 13.72 -6.27 -16.59
CA ALA A 102 13.16 -5.39 -15.58
C ALA A 102 13.96 -4.08 -15.49
N MET A 103 15.29 -4.18 -15.53
CA MET A 103 16.16 -2.99 -15.51
C MET A 103 16.01 -2.14 -16.78
N GLN A 104 15.93 -2.77 -17.95
CA GLN A 104 15.69 -2.08 -19.21
C GLN A 104 14.34 -1.35 -19.21
N TYR A 105 13.28 -2.01 -18.74
CA TYR A 105 11.96 -1.41 -18.63
C TYR A 105 11.94 -0.23 -17.65
N SER A 106 12.57 -0.34 -16.47
CA SER A 106 12.62 0.79 -15.53
C SER A 106 13.38 2.00 -16.09
N ARG A 107 14.46 1.80 -16.88
CA ARG A 107 15.14 2.91 -17.57
C ARG A 107 14.26 3.57 -18.62
N TYR A 108 13.53 2.77 -19.40
CA TYR A 108 12.57 3.26 -20.36
C TYR A 108 11.50 4.12 -19.66
N VAL A 109 10.87 3.57 -18.62
CA VAL A 109 9.84 4.28 -17.85
C VAL A 109 10.40 5.58 -17.27
N PHE A 110 11.59 5.58 -16.68
CA PHE A 110 12.22 6.80 -16.18
C PHE A 110 12.36 7.88 -17.25
N ARG A 111 12.94 7.55 -18.41
CA ARG A 111 13.15 8.53 -19.48
C ARG A 111 11.84 9.08 -20.01
N GLU A 112 10.91 8.21 -20.37
CA GLU A 112 9.63 8.62 -20.97
C GLU A 112 8.76 9.39 -19.98
N LEU A 113 8.72 8.96 -18.71
CA LEU A 113 7.94 9.63 -17.68
C LEU A 113 8.55 10.97 -17.32
N LEU A 114 9.87 11.07 -17.17
CA LEU A 114 10.55 12.35 -16.90
C LEU A 114 10.23 13.38 -17.98
N GLN A 115 10.42 13.01 -19.25
CA GLN A 115 10.12 13.86 -20.40
C GLN A 115 8.64 14.30 -20.40
N PHE A 116 7.72 13.34 -20.22
CA PHE A 116 6.29 13.61 -20.22
C PHE A 116 5.86 14.55 -19.09
N LEU A 117 6.39 14.38 -17.87
CA LEU A 117 6.08 15.22 -16.73
C LEU A 117 6.64 16.65 -16.91
N GLU A 118 7.74 16.81 -17.63
CA GLU A 118 8.37 18.11 -17.91
C GLU A 118 7.66 18.86 -19.03
N ASP A 119 7.46 18.23 -20.17
CA ASP A 119 6.81 18.84 -21.35
C ASP A 119 5.40 19.34 -21.03
N ASN A 120 4.67 18.57 -20.22
CA ASN A 120 3.29 18.89 -19.84
C ASN A 120 3.21 19.71 -18.54
N LYS A 121 4.35 20.07 -17.94
CA LYS A 121 4.42 20.84 -16.68
C LYS A 121 3.46 20.28 -15.63
N ILE A 122 3.57 18.98 -15.34
CA ILE A 122 2.65 18.31 -14.42
C ILE A 122 2.89 18.80 -12.99
N ASP A 123 1.82 19.26 -12.34
CA ASP A 123 1.80 19.77 -10.96
C ASP A 123 1.51 18.66 -9.95
N VAL A 124 0.62 17.72 -10.32
CA VAL A 124 0.20 16.61 -9.46
C VAL A 124 0.33 15.29 -10.22
N VAL A 125 0.99 14.32 -9.61
CA VAL A 125 0.99 12.93 -10.06
C VAL A 125 0.16 12.13 -9.09
N SER A 126 -0.77 11.32 -9.58
CA SER A 126 -1.60 10.47 -8.73
C SER A 126 -1.65 9.04 -9.23
N GLY A 127 -1.47 8.11 -8.30
CA GLY A 127 -1.53 6.69 -8.58
C GLY A 127 -1.14 5.88 -7.34
N GLN A 128 -0.98 4.58 -7.50
CA GLN A 128 -0.69 3.66 -6.40
C GLN A 128 0.77 3.19 -6.55
N PRO A 129 1.69 3.61 -5.67
CA PRO A 129 3.12 3.29 -5.76
C PRO A 129 3.44 1.85 -5.38
N ASP A 130 2.88 0.91 -6.17
CA ASP A 130 3.09 -0.53 -6.07
C ASP A 130 3.67 -1.15 -7.35
N ASN A 131 4.02 -0.30 -8.31
CA ASN A 131 4.57 -0.68 -9.61
C ASN A 131 5.65 0.32 -10.06
N ILE A 132 6.43 -0.05 -11.06
CA ILE A 132 7.56 0.75 -11.58
C ILE A 132 7.15 2.18 -12.01
N PRO A 133 6.13 2.41 -12.87
CA PRO A 133 5.67 3.75 -13.22
C PRO A 133 5.42 4.66 -12.01
N ASP A 134 4.66 4.19 -11.03
CA ASP A 134 4.31 4.98 -9.85
C ASP A 134 5.53 5.25 -8.94
N LEU A 135 6.36 4.23 -8.69
CA LEU A 135 7.57 4.36 -7.87
C LEU A 135 8.59 5.32 -8.50
N ILE A 136 8.77 5.24 -9.82
CA ILE A 136 9.64 6.16 -10.56
C ILE A 136 9.04 7.57 -10.62
N GLY A 137 7.73 7.69 -10.81
CA GLY A 137 7.04 8.99 -10.78
C GLY A 137 7.24 9.71 -9.45
N LEU A 138 7.15 8.97 -8.34
CA LEU A 138 7.45 9.49 -7.01
C LEU A 138 8.92 9.95 -6.89
N MET A 139 9.87 9.13 -7.34
CA MET A 139 11.30 9.47 -7.33
C MET A 139 11.58 10.77 -8.11
N ILE A 140 10.97 10.92 -9.29
CA ILE A 140 11.11 12.10 -10.14
C ILE A 140 10.60 13.36 -9.42
N LEU A 141 9.42 13.29 -8.80
CA LEU A 141 8.86 14.41 -8.07
C LEU A 141 9.68 14.78 -6.83
N ARG A 142 10.16 13.78 -6.07
CA ARG A 142 11.03 13.97 -4.91
C ARG A 142 12.33 14.68 -5.30
N PHE A 143 12.99 14.21 -6.35
CA PHE A 143 14.22 14.83 -6.85
C PHE A 143 14.00 16.28 -7.28
N ARG A 144 12.92 16.55 -8.03
CA ARG A 144 12.64 17.88 -8.56
C ARG A 144 12.29 18.91 -7.48
N GLY A 145 11.86 18.48 -6.30
CA GLY A 145 11.41 19.36 -5.22
C GLY A 145 10.18 20.22 -5.57
N ARG A 146 9.53 19.95 -6.72
CA ARG A 146 8.34 20.66 -7.21
C ARG A 146 7.31 19.65 -7.72
N GLY A 147 6.03 19.97 -7.49
CA GLY A 147 4.90 19.08 -7.74
C GLY A 147 4.57 18.20 -6.53
N LYS A 148 3.37 17.61 -6.54
CA LYS A 148 2.87 16.75 -5.45
C LYS A 148 2.54 15.36 -5.97
N TYR A 149 3.00 14.33 -5.24
CA TYR A 149 2.48 12.99 -5.44
C TYR A 149 1.25 12.81 -4.55
N ALA A 150 0.15 12.29 -5.09
CA ALA A 150 -1.09 12.04 -4.37
C ALA A 150 -1.46 10.57 -4.49
N ALA A 151 -1.16 9.77 -3.47
CA ALA A 151 -1.50 8.36 -3.45
C ALA A 151 -2.89 8.17 -2.80
N PRO A 152 -3.93 7.74 -3.53
CA PRO A 152 -5.26 7.54 -2.96
C PRO A 152 -5.37 6.14 -2.34
N PHE A 153 -5.46 6.08 -1.00
CA PHE A 153 -5.70 4.84 -0.27
C PHE A 153 -6.94 4.94 0.62
N GLU A 154 -7.68 3.84 0.72
CA GLU A 154 -8.81 3.76 1.64
C GLU A 154 -8.35 3.94 3.09
N PHE A 155 -8.99 4.87 3.78
CA PHE A 155 -8.76 5.05 5.19
C PHE A 155 -9.66 4.07 5.94
N ARG A 156 -9.07 2.96 6.40
CA ARG A 156 -9.82 1.84 6.98
C ARG A 156 -10.71 2.26 8.16
N LEU A 157 -10.39 3.36 8.85
CA LEU A 157 -11.13 3.82 10.03
C LEU A 157 -11.24 5.36 10.01
N PRO A 158 -12.39 5.96 9.62
CA PRO A 158 -13.72 5.36 9.39
C PRO A 158 -13.99 4.91 7.95
N GLU A 159 -14.88 3.91 7.81
CA GLU A 159 -15.29 3.32 6.52
C GLU A 159 -15.81 4.35 5.49
N LYS A 160 -15.69 3.99 4.20
CA LYS A 160 -16.11 4.79 3.03
C LYS A 160 -15.42 6.15 2.94
N ARG A 161 -14.17 6.20 3.37
CA ARG A 161 -13.30 7.35 3.22
C ARG A 161 -11.96 6.91 2.68
N PHE A 162 -11.31 7.82 1.99
CA PHE A 162 -9.95 7.64 1.52
C PHE A 162 -9.12 8.88 1.86
N VAL A 163 -7.81 8.71 1.86
CA VAL A 163 -6.84 9.79 2.08
C VAL A 163 -5.98 9.91 0.82
N LEU A 164 -5.65 11.15 0.48
CA LEU A 164 -4.63 11.47 -0.52
C LEU A 164 -3.30 11.62 0.22
N TRP A 165 -2.40 10.65 0.10
CA TRP A 165 -1.11 10.65 0.79
C TRP A 165 -0.03 11.37 -0.03
N ASP A 166 0.88 12.06 0.66
CA ASP A 166 1.91 12.93 0.06
C ASP A 166 3.19 12.23 -0.39
N SER A 167 3.32 10.96 -0.04
CA SER A 167 4.53 10.17 -0.12
C SER A 167 4.16 8.75 -0.54
N ALA A 168 5.19 7.90 -0.69
CA ALA A 168 5.05 6.53 -1.15
C ALA A 168 3.84 5.86 -0.51
N ILE A 169 3.73 5.78 0.82
CA ILE A 169 2.61 5.05 1.40
C ILE A 169 2.26 5.52 2.80
N GLU A 170 1.02 5.92 2.99
CA GLU A 170 0.35 6.05 4.29
C GLU A 170 1.19 6.74 5.39
N GLN A 171 2.13 7.64 5.08
CA GLN A 171 2.97 8.32 6.08
C GLN A 171 2.32 9.61 6.54
N THR A 172 2.08 10.50 5.58
CA THR A 172 1.56 11.84 5.84
C THR A 172 0.44 12.13 4.82
N PRO A 173 -0.78 12.47 5.28
CA PRO A 173 -1.83 12.90 4.38
C PRO A 173 -1.49 14.28 3.81
N HIS A 174 -1.97 14.57 2.60
CA HIS A 174 -2.05 15.95 2.15
C HIS A 174 -2.98 16.74 3.10
N ILE A 175 -2.55 17.94 3.47
CA ILE A 175 -3.32 18.81 4.36
C ILE A 175 -4.45 19.48 3.56
N THR A 176 -5.63 18.86 3.56
CA THR A 176 -6.85 19.34 2.88
C THR A 176 -7.97 19.75 3.84
N GLY A 177 -7.76 19.57 5.14
CA GLY A 177 -8.63 19.96 6.24
C GLY A 177 -7.86 20.73 7.31
N ALA A 178 -7.97 20.29 8.57
CA ALA A 178 -7.23 20.85 9.70
C ALA A 178 -5.71 20.79 9.46
N ARG A 179 -5.00 21.90 9.75
CA ARG A 179 -3.55 22.01 9.51
C ARG A 179 -2.75 21.18 10.49
N THR A 180 -3.13 21.22 11.76
CA THR A 180 -2.50 20.46 12.84
C THR A 180 -3.55 19.74 13.69
N PRO A 181 -3.15 18.77 14.52
CA PRO A 181 -4.05 18.16 15.51
C PRO A 181 -4.69 19.14 16.50
N ASP A 182 -4.15 20.35 16.64
CA ASP A 182 -4.71 21.37 17.52
C ASP A 182 -5.83 22.20 16.83
N ASP A 183 -5.89 22.17 15.50
CA ASP A 183 -6.87 22.92 14.70
C ASP A 183 -8.18 22.15 14.44
N VAL A 184 -8.33 20.94 14.98
CA VAL A 184 -9.50 20.08 14.73
C VAL A 184 -10.77 20.64 15.39
N THR A 185 -11.90 20.51 14.71
CA THR A 185 -13.18 21.01 15.24
C THR A 185 -13.77 20.08 16.31
N PRO A 186 -14.69 20.57 17.16
CA PRO A 186 -15.41 19.71 18.11
C PRO A 186 -16.13 18.52 17.46
N GLU A 187 -16.67 18.69 16.25
CA GLU A 187 -17.36 17.64 15.50
C GLU A 187 -16.39 16.55 15.02
N GLU A 188 -15.21 16.94 14.56
CA GLU A 188 -14.14 16.03 14.14
C GLU A 188 -13.61 15.22 15.33
N LEU A 189 -13.43 15.89 16.48
CA LEU A 189 -13.04 15.24 17.72
C LEU A 189 -14.10 14.23 18.18
N GLU A 190 -15.38 14.56 18.04
CA GLU A 190 -16.47 13.63 18.36
C GLU A 190 -16.52 12.44 17.37
N ALA A 191 -16.22 12.66 16.09
CA ALA A 191 -16.06 11.57 15.13
C ALA A 191 -14.92 10.62 15.54
N ALA A 192 -13.79 11.15 15.97
CA ALA A 192 -12.67 10.36 16.51
C ALA A 192 -13.06 9.58 17.77
N ARG A 193 -13.82 10.17 18.70
CA ARG A 193 -14.33 9.47 19.89
C ARG A 193 -15.25 8.32 19.52
N ARG A 194 -16.19 8.52 18.59
CA ARG A 194 -17.07 7.46 18.09
C ARG A 194 -16.29 6.32 17.45
N LEU A 195 -15.26 6.65 16.67
CA LEU A 195 -14.38 5.66 16.04
C LEU A 195 -13.63 4.84 17.09
N ARG A 196 -13.01 5.50 18.07
CA ARG A 196 -12.34 4.85 19.20
C ARG A 196 -13.28 3.92 19.97
N LYS A 197 -14.48 4.39 20.29
CA LYS A 197 -15.50 3.60 21.00
C LYS A 197 -15.84 2.32 20.23
N ARG A 198 -16.09 2.43 18.93
CA ARG A 198 -16.38 1.29 18.04
C ARG A 198 -15.28 0.23 18.05
N VAL A 199 -14.01 0.67 17.96
CA VAL A 199 -12.86 -0.25 18.01
C VAL A 199 -12.78 -0.96 19.37
N ARG A 200 -12.97 -0.22 20.47
CA ARG A 200 -12.91 -0.79 21.83
C ARG A 200 -14.01 -1.80 22.11
N GLU A 201 -15.21 -1.59 21.56
CA GLU A 201 -16.36 -2.49 21.65
C GLU A 201 -16.22 -3.76 20.79
N GLY A 202 -15.07 -3.94 20.13
CA GLY A 202 -14.84 -5.09 19.26
C GLY A 202 -15.71 -5.03 18.00
N GLY A 203 -16.07 -3.82 17.56
CA GLY A 203 -16.68 -3.59 16.26
C GLY A 203 -15.75 -4.11 15.18
N LYS A 204 -15.89 -5.40 14.84
CA LYS A 204 -15.10 -6.04 13.81
C LYS A 204 -15.37 -5.32 12.51
N GLN A 205 -14.31 -4.81 11.89
CA GLN A 205 -14.38 -4.40 10.50
C GLN A 205 -14.86 -5.63 9.71
N ARG A 206 -15.81 -5.44 8.79
CA ARG A 206 -16.17 -6.49 7.83
C ARG A 206 -14.95 -6.69 6.92
N VAL A 207 -13.96 -7.46 7.37
CA VAL A 207 -13.03 -8.12 6.47
C VAL A 207 -13.92 -9.03 5.63
N LEU A 208 -13.95 -8.75 4.32
CA LEU A 208 -14.76 -9.43 3.33
C LEU A 208 -14.93 -10.91 3.65
N SER A 209 -16.18 -11.28 3.96
CA SER A 209 -16.75 -12.64 3.95
C SER A 209 -16.15 -13.67 4.92
N LYS A 210 -16.97 -14.07 5.92
CA LYS A 210 -16.79 -15.31 6.71
C LYS A 210 -16.87 -16.60 5.86
N ASP A 211 -17.21 -16.51 4.58
CA ASP A 211 -17.46 -17.63 3.68
C ASP A 211 -16.57 -17.61 2.41
N GLN A 212 -15.28 -17.32 2.56
CA GLN A 212 -14.29 -17.61 1.50
C GLN A 212 -13.38 -18.78 1.87
N GLN A 213 -13.95 -19.88 2.36
CA GLN A 213 -13.21 -21.15 2.28
C GLN A 213 -13.05 -21.50 0.80
N PRO A 214 -11.83 -21.66 0.27
CA PRO A 214 -11.66 -22.09 -1.10
C PRO A 214 -12.22 -23.51 -1.25
N ARG A 215 -13.43 -23.61 -1.83
CA ARG A 215 -14.07 -24.88 -2.13
C ARG A 215 -13.53 -25.38 -3.46
N ILE A 216 -12.89 -26.56 -3.47
CA ILE A 216 -12.56 -27.24 -4.72
C ILE A 216 -13.86 -27.80 -5.28
N GLY A 217 -14.41 -27.13 -6.29
CA GLY A 217 -15.58 -27.55 -7.05
C GLY A 217 -15.45 -27.15 -8.51
N ALA A 218 -16.43 -27.53 -9.34
CA ALA A 218 -16.42 -27.22 -10.77
C ALA A 218 -16.22 -25.73 -11.06
N SER A 219 -16.75 -24.84 -10.22
CA SER A 219 -16.57 -23.39 -10.32
C SER A 219 -15.13 -22.91 -10.05
N TYR A 220 -14.37 -23.57 -9.18
CA TYR A 220 -12.95 -23.27 -8.93
C TYR A 220 -12.09 -23.66 -10.14
N LEU A 221 -12.33 -24.86 -10.70
CA LEU A 221 -11.69 -25.32 -11.93
C LEU A 221 -12.08 -24.45 -13.14
N GLN A 222 -13.34 -24.02 -13.23
CA GLN A 222 -13.80 -23.09 -14.26
C GLN A 222 -13.19 -21.69 -14.11
N ARG A 223 -13.00 -21.18 -12.88
CA ARG A 223 -12.30 -19.89 -12.63
C ARG A 223 -10.82 -19.99 -12.97
N LEU A 224 -10.17 -21.10 -12.61
CA LEU A 224 -8.80 -21.39 -13.02
C LEU A 224 -8.71 -21.46 -14.55
N ALA A 225 -9.59 -22.21 -15.22
CA ALA A 225 -9.62 -22.32 -16.67
C ALA A 225 -9.91 -20.97 -17.35
N ARG A 226 -10.94 -20.21 -16.92
CA ARG A 226 -11.23 -18.88 -17.48
C ARG A 226 -10.09 -17.89 -17.23
N GLY A 227 -9.56 -17.83 -16.02
CA GLY A 227 -8.42 -16.98 -15.68
C GLY A 227 -7.16 -17.37 -16.46
N PHE A 228 -6.94 -18.66 -16.68
CA PHE A 228 -5.84 -19.22 -17.45
C PHE A 228 -5.98 -18.91 -18.94
N PHE A 229 -7.10 -19.23 -19.57
CA PHE A 229 -7.33 -19.02 -21.00
C PHE A 229 -7.42 -17.53 -21.37
N TYR A 230 -8.09 -16.72 -20.55
CA TYR A 230 -8.20 -15.28 -20.79
C TYR A 230 -6.84 -14.56 -20.64
N ARG A 231 -6.07 -14.86 -19.58
CA ARG A 231 -4.77 -14.20 -19.33
C ARG A 231 -3.66 -14.71 -20.26
N ALA A 232 -3.68 -15.98 -20.63
CA ALA A 232 -2.64 -16.57 -21.49
C ALA A 232 -2.83 -16.28 -22.99
N LEU A 233 -4.08 -16.27 -23.50
CA LEU A 233 -4.35 -16.18 -24.94
C LEU A 233 -4.66 -14.76 -25.44
N VAL A 234 -5.24 -13.88 -24.61
CA VAL A 234 -5.82 -12.62 -25.11
C VAL A 234 -4.93 -11.39 -24.88
N VAL A 235 -4.10 -11.36 -23.83
CA VAL A 235 -3.52 -10.09 -23.34
C VAL A 235 -1.97 -10.03 -23.36
N SER A 236 -1.28 -11.16 -23.55
CA SER A 236 0.18 -11.28 -23.28
C SER A 236 1.15 -10.65 -24.29
N ARG A 237 0.67 -10.02 -25.39
CA ARG A 237 1.58 -9.52 -26.44
C ARG A 237 2.12 -8.11 -26.24
N HIS A 238 1.42 -7.25 -25.49
CA HIS A 238 1.82 -5.83 -25.34
C HIS A 238 1.78 -5.30 -23.90
N ASP A 239 1.22 -6.07 -22.95
CA ASP A 239 1.09 -5.66 -21.55
C ASP A 239 2.26 -6.18 -20.71
N VAL A 240 2.86 -5.26 -19.96
CA VAL A 240 3.95 -5.53 -19.02
C VAL A 240 3.42 -6.07 -17.68
N TYR A 241 2.19 -5.73 -17.33
CA TYR A 241 1.55 -6.01 -16.04
C TYR A 241 0.55 -7.16 -16.12
N MET A 242 0.93 -8.25 -16.81
CA MET A 242 0.11 -9.46 -16.90
C MET A 242 0.88 -10.73 -16.55
N TYR A 243 0.23 -11.57 -15.75
CA TYR A 243 0.76 -12.87 -15.36
C TYR A 243 0.89 -13.79 -16.57
N ASN A 244 2.12 -14.06 -16.97
CA ASN A 244 2.43 -15.13 -17.91
C ASN A 244 2.18 -16.51 -17.25
N LEU A 245 2.09 -17.57 -18.06
CA LEU A 245 1.81 -18.92 -17.54
C LEU A 245 2.82 -19.38 -16.47
N ARG A 246 4.09 -19.03 -16.64
CA ARG A 246 5.14 -19.33 -15.68
C ARG A 246 4.85 -18.68 -14.32
N SER A 247 4.46 -17.41 -14.29
CA SER A 247 4.16 -16.69 -13.05
C SER A 247 2.93 -17.24 -12.31
N ILE A 248 1.90 -17.70 -13.04
CA ILE A 248 0.72 -18.32 -12.45
C ILE A 248 1.07 -19.65 -11.75
N PHE A 249 1.90 -20.47 -12.39
CA PHE A 249 2.27 -21.79 -11.85
C PHE A 249 3.39 -21.72 -10.81
N PHE A 250 4.44 -20.93 -11.02
CA PHE A 250 5.64 -21.01 -10.20
C PHE A 250 5.77 -19.89 -9.17
N ASP A 251 5.31 -18.68 -9.50
CA ASP A 251 5.55 -17.49 -8.67
C ASP A 251 4.38 -17.23 -7.71
N LEU A 252 3.15 -17.21 -8.25
CA LEU A 252 1.94 -16.96 -7.48
C LEU A 252 1.47 -18.18 -6.69
N LYS A 253 1.78 -19.39 -7.19
CA LYS A 253 1.39 -20.68 -6.61
C LYS A 253 -0.08 -20.75 -6.18
N TYR A 254 -0.98 -20.03 -6.85
CA TYR A 254 -2.40 -19.97 -6.47
C TYR A 254 -3.06 -21.35 -6.44
N HIS A 255 -2.61 -22.26 -7.30
CA HIS A 255 -3.04 -23.66 -7.33
C HIS A 255 -2.67 -24.43 -6.04
N MET A 256 -1.61 -24.04 -5.34
CA MET A 256 -1.20 -24.63 -4.06
C MET A 256 -2.02 -24.13 -2.88
N ILE A 257 -2.74 -23.00 -2.99
CA ILE A 257 -3.45 -22.42 -1.84
C ILE A 257 -4.43 -23.42 -1.22
N ALA A 258 -5.25 -24.08 -2.05
CA ALA A 258 -6.22 -25.05 -1.56
C ALA A 258 -5.55 -26.30 -0.97
N ILE A 259 -4.42 -26.73 -1.55
CA ILE A 259 -3.64 -27.88 -1.07
C ILE A 259 -3.02 -27.56 0.28
N ASN A 260 -2.29 -26.44 0.36
CA ASN A 260 -1.69 -25.92 1.58
C ASN A 260 -2.74 -25.71 2.67
N TYR A 261 -3.89 -25.12 2.34
CA TYR A 261 -4.98 -24.92 3.29
C TYR A 261 -5.44 -26.26 3.90
N ARG A 262 -5.67 -27.29 3.06
CA ARG A 262 -6.06 -28.62 3.52
C ARG A 262 -4.98 -29.28 4.38
N LEU A 263 -3.73 -29.21 3.96
CA LEU A 263 -2.60 -29.74 4.73
C LEU A 263 -2.45 -29.03 6.08
N THR A 264 -2.50 -27.70 6.10
CA THR A 264 -2.49 -26.90 7.33
C THR A 264 -3.64 -27.26 8.25
N ARG A 265 -4.84 -27.53 7.70
CA ARG A 265 -6.00 -27.98 8.48
C ARG A 265 -5.83 -29.39 9.05
N LEU A 266 -5.22 -30.32 8.31
CA LEU A 266 -4.88 -31.65 8.83
C LEU A 266 -3.86 -31.57 9.97
N LEU A 267 -2.90 -30.65 9.86
CA LEU A 267 -1.81 -30.45 10.81
C LEU A 267 -2.13 -29.40 11.87
N TRP A 268 -3.37 -28.91 11.97
CA TRP A 268 -3.74 -27.74 12.76
C TRP A 268 -3.28 -27.80 14.22
N ARG A 269 -3.57 -28.92 14.89
CA ARG A 269 -3.21 -29.16 16.31
C ARG A 269 -1.71 -29.22 16.56
N TRP A 270 -0.91 -29.45 15.52
CA TRP A 270 0.55 -29.55 15.58
C TRP A 270 1.23 -28.23 15.21
N ILE A 271 0.54 -27.40 14.42
CA ILE A 271 1.02 -26.09 13.98
C ILE A 271 0.66 -25.02 15.01
N PHE A 272 -0.63 -24.90 15.33
CA PHE A 272 -1.17 -23.75 16.07
C PHE A 272 -1.41 -24.04 17.55
N GLU A 273 -1.28 -22.99 18.35
CA GLU A 273 -1.53 -22.96 19.79
C GLU A 273 -2.48 -21.81 20.14
N ARG A 274 -3.09 -21.82 21.34
CA ARG A 274 -3.98 -20.73 21.80
C ARG A 274 -3.29 -19.67 22.67
N GLY A 275 -2.02 -19.88 23.01
CA GLY A 275 -1.33 -19.15 24.08
C GLY A 275 -1.47 -19.85 25.43
N ARG A 276 -0.70 -19.41 26.42
CA ARG A 276 -0.70 -19.93 27.79
C ARG A 276 -0.89 -18.79 28.78
N ASP A 277 -1.57 -19.08 29.88
CA ASP A 277 -1.76 -18.11 30.95
C ASP A 277 -0.47 -17.91 31.74
N GLY A 278 -0.24 -16.68 32.21
CA GLY A 278 0.94 -16.30 32.98
C GLY A 278 2.21 -16.00 32.17
N GLU A 279 2.19 -16.21 30.85
CA GLU A 279 3.33 -15.84 29.99
C GLU A 279 3.35 -14.35 29.70
N ARG A 280 4.54 -13.75 29.80
CA ARG A 280 4.82 -12.43 29.24
C ARG A 280 5.14 -12.60 27.77
N PHE A 281 4.43 -11.86 26.91
CA PHE A 281 4.57 -12.05 25.48
C PHE A 281 4.46 -10.76 24.68
N VAL A 282 5.10 -10.78 23.52
CA VAL A 282 4.95 -9.80 22.45
C VAL A 282 4.13 -10.42 21.33
N LEU A 283 3.13 -9.71 20.84
CA LEU A 283 2.29 -10.17 19.74
C LEU A 283 2.85 -9.66 18.42
N PHE A 284 3.20 -10.56 17.50
CA PHE A 284 3.51 -10.25 16.11
C PHE A 284 2.42 -10.77 15.18
N THR A 285 1.73 -9.87 14.47
CA THR A 285 0.71 -10.25 13.49
C THR A 285 1.34 -10.40 12.12
N LEU A 286 1.17 -11.58 11.51
CA LEU A 286 1.56 -11.80 10.12
C LEU A 286 0.56 -11.12 9.20
N ASN A 287 1.08 -10.42 8.19
CA ASN A 287 0.25 -9.82 7.15
C ASN A 287 -0.13 -10.84 6.08
N TYR A 288 -1.23 -10.55 5.38
CA TYR A 288 -1.60 -11.25 4.16
C TYR A 288 -0.67 -10.79 3.02
N ALA A 289 -0.07 -11.72 2.29
CA ALA A 289 0.80 -11.44 1.14
C ALA A 289 0.28 -12.17 -0.10
N PRO A 290 0.43 -11.65 -1.32
CA PRO A 290 1.04 -10.36 -1.67
C PRO A 290 0.14 -9.16 -1.33
N GLU A 291 0.70 -8.16 -0.63
CA GLU A 291 0.07 -6.87 -0.36
C GLU A 291 1.10 -5.75 -0.52
N HIS A 292 0.68 -4.65 -1.13
CA HIS A 292 1.46 -3.41 -1.25
C HIS A 292 2.01 -2.92 0.10
N THR A 293 1.24 -3.11 1.17
CA THR A 293 1.60 -2.74 2.54
C THR A 293 2.81 -3.50 3.10
N ILE A 294 3.25 -4.59 2.45
CA ILE A 294 4.47 -5.32 2.78
C ILE A 294 5.52 -5.08 1.71
N ASP A 295 5.14 -5.32 0.45
CA ASP A 295 6.06 -5.32 -0.68
C ASP A 295 6.71 -3.93 -0.84
N VAL A 296 6.02 -2.85 -0.44
CA VAL A 296 6.47 -1.46 -0.63
C VAL A 296 6.71 -0.72 0.70
N GLU A 297 5.86 -0.86 1.72
CA GLU A 297 6.05 -0.12 3.00
C GLU A 297 7.17 -0.72 3.88
N ALA A 298 7.44 -2.01 3.70
CA ALA A 298 8.37 -2.77 4.51
C ALA A 298 9.22 -3.73 3.64
N PRO A 299 9.93 -3.22 2.61
CA PRO A 299 10.58 -4.05 1.60
C PRO A 299 11.70 -4.93 2.17
N HIS A 300 12.25 -4.57 3.32
CA HIS A 300 13.28 -5.34 4.03
C HIS A 300 12.71 -6.46 4.93
N PHE A 301 11.39 -6.55 5.05
CA PHE A 301 10.71 -7.47 5.96
C PHE A 301 9.74 -8.43 5.25
N VAL A 302 9.83 -8.51 3.91
CA VAL A 302 8.96 -9.31 3.03
C VAL A 302 8.94 -10.79 3.42
N SER A 303 10.02 -11.33 4.01
CA SER A 303 10.09 -12.71 4.50
C SER A 303 9.70 -12.79 5.98
N PRO A 304 8.49 -13.31 6.32
CA PRO A 304 8.07 -13.41 7.71
C PRO A 304 8.99 -14.30 8.54
N LEU A 305 9.51 -15.38 7.94
CA LEU A 305 10.43 -16.28 8.63
C LEU A 305 11.73 -15.56 9.03
N GLU A 306 12.31 -14.75 8.13
CA GLU A 306 13.52 -13.99 8.46
C GLU A 306 13.24 -12.88 9.46
N THR A 307 12.10 -12.20 9.33
CA THR A 307 11.65 -11.19 10.29
C THR A 307 11.51 -11.78 11.70
N VAL A 308 10.75 -12.87 11.85
CA VAL A 308 10.58 -13.56 13.15
C VAL A 308 11.92 -14.06 13.69
N ARG A 309 12.78 -14.63 12.83
CA ARG A 309 14.10 -15.11 13.24
C ARG A 309 14.99 -13.98 13.77
N ASN A 310 14.98 -12.82 13.12
CA ASN A 310 15.77 -11.67 13.55
C ASN A 310 15.20 -11.02 14.81
N MET A 311 13.88 -10.97 14.96
CA MET A 311 13.23 -10.54 16.20
C MET A 311 13.69 -11.40 17.38
N VAL A 312 13.53 -12.72 17.26
CA VAL A 312 13.76 -13.63 18.39
C VAL A 312 15.22 -13.69 18.83
N ARG A 313 16.17 -13.37 17.94
CA ARG A 313 17.60 -13.24 18.28
C ARG A 313 17.89 -12.10 19.26
N SER A 314 17.06 -11.06 19.26
CA SER A 314 17.21 -9.87 20.11
C SER A 314 16.33 -9.90 21.36
N MET A 315 15.39 -10.84 21.45
CA MET A 315 14.39 -10.83 22.52
C MET A 315 14.93 -11.36 23.86
N PRO A 316 14.48 -10.78 24.99
CA PRO A 316 14.77 -11.31 26.33
C PRO A 316 14.24 -12.74 26.51
N SER A 317 14.96 -13.57 27.27
CA SER A 317 14.64 -14.99 27.44
C SER A 317 13.34 -15.28 28.20
N ASP A 318 12.85 -14.30 28.96
CA ASP A 318 11.62 -14.36 29.74
C ASP A 318 10.37 -13.92 28.96
N ILE A 319 10.54 -13.44 27.72
CA ILE A 319 9.46 -12.96 26.85
C ILE A 319 9.26 -13.91 25.67
N VAL A 320 8.02 -14.36 25.49
CA VAL A 320 7.64 -15.25 24.38
C VAL A 320 7.15 -14.42 23.19
N LEU A 321 7.51 -14.80 21.97
CA LEU A 321 7.00 -14.19 20.75
C LEU A 321 5.76 -14.94 20.25
N TYR A 322 4.59 -14.30 20.35
CA TYR A 322 3.33 -14.83 19.84
C TYR A 322 3.18 -14.39 18.39
N VAL A 323 3.40 -15.31 17.45
CA VAL A 323 3.22 -15.06 16.02
C VAL A 323 1.80 -15.47 15.64
N LYS A 324 0.97 -14.54 15.21
CA LYS A 324 -0.41 -14.81 14.80
C LYS A 324 -0.57 -14.75 13.30
N GLU A 325 -1.04 -15.82 12.69
CA GLU A 325 -1.34 -15.87 11.25
C GLU A 325 -2.65 -15.15 10.92
N HIS A 326 -2.72 -14.52 9.74
CA HIS A 326 -3.93 -13.87 9.27
C HIS A 326 -4.95 -14.92 8.76
N PRO A 327 -6.24 -14.86 9.15
CA PRO A 327 -7.24 -15.85 8.69
C PRO A 327 -7.32 -15.99 7.17
N ASN A 328 -7.24 -14.88 6.44
CA ASN A 328 -7.26 -14.89 4.97
C ASN A 328 -5.96 -15.42 4.34
N ALA A 329 -4.85 -15.46 5.08
CA ALA A 329 -3.56 -15.96 4.57
C ALA A 329 -3.45 -17.49 4.67
N LEU A 330 -4.45 -18.17 5.26
CA LEU A 330 -4.48 -19.62 5.35
C LEU A 330 -4.45 -20.28 3.97
N GLY A 331 -3.40 -21.07 3.73
CA GLY A 331 -3.14 -21.73 2.46
C GLY A 331 -2.17 -20.98 1.55
N ILE A 332 -2.06 -19.65 1.70
CA ILE A 332 -0.99 -18.90 1.03
C ILE A 332 0.35 -19.31 1.64
N ARG A 333 0.46 -19.16 2.96
CA ARG A 333 1.62 -19.66 3.70
C ARG A 333 1.49 -21.17 3.89
N GLY A 334 2.40 -21.90 3.29
CA GLY A 334 2.42 -23.36 3.35
C GLY A 334 2.78 -23.88 4.75
N PRO A 335 2.35 -25.10 5.12
CA PRO A 335 2.63 -25.67 6.45
C PRO A 335 4.13 -25.80 6.75
N ALA A 336 4.97 -26.04 5.73
CA ALA A 336 6.42 -26.13 5.90
C ALA A 336 7.04 -24.83 6.45
N GLU A 337 6.58 -23.67 5.97
CA GLU A 337 7.03 -22.36 6.46
C GLU A 337 6.51 -22.10 7.87
N LEU A 338 5.24 -22.43 8.14
CA LEU A 338 4.65 -22.32 9.48
C LEU A 338 5.42 -23.16 10.51
N PHE A 339 5.80 -24.39 10.18
CA PHE A 339 6.64 -25.21 11.05
C PHE A 339 8.04 -24.63 11.24
N ARG A 340 8.63 -24.02 10.21
CA ARG A 340 9.92 -23.33 10.35
C ARG A 340 9.84 -22.16 11.33
N ILE A 341 8.76 -21.38 11.29
CA ILE A 341 8.49 -20.29 12.24
C ILE A 341 8.31 -20.86 13.65
N LYS A 342 7.43 -21.87 13.81
CA LYS A 342 7.13 -22.49 15.11
C LYS A 342 8.36 -23.09 15.81
N ARG A 343 9.33 -23.60 15.05
CA ARG A 343 10.55 -24.24 15.59
C ARG A 343 11.58 -23.25 16.14
N LEU A 344 11.40 -21.96 15.91
CA LEU A 344 12.30 -20.95 16.47
C LEU A 344 12.18 -20.90 18.01
N PRO A 345 13.28 -20.70 18.74
CA PRO A 345 13.26 -20.67 20.21
C PRO A 345 12.37 -19.54 20.71
N GLY A 346 11.54 -19.77 21.73
CA GLY A 346 10.69 -18.73 22.30
C GLY A 346 9.52 -18.28 21.42
N VAL A 347 9.21 -18.99 20.32
CA VAL A 347 8.07 -18.67 19.44
C VAL A 347 6.86 -19.56 19.74
N ARG A 348 5.68 -18.94 19.81
CA ARG A 348 4.39 -19.62 19.74
C ARG A 348 3.63 -19.17 18.51
N LEU A 349 3.31 -20.12 17.64
CA LEU A 349 2.46 -19.84 16.49
C LEU A 349 0.98 -19.96 16.90
N ILE A 350 0.29 -18.82 16.97
CA ILE A 350 -1.06 -18.70 17.51
C ILE A 350 -2.11 -18.99 16.45
N ASP A 351 -3.15 -19.72 16.84
CA ASP A 351 -4.31 -20.04 16.03
C ASP A 351 -4.95 -18.74 15.45
N PRO A 352 -5.10 -18.65 14.11
CA PRO A 352 -5.65 -17.46 13.44
C PRO A 352 -7.01 -17.00 13.95
N PHE A 353 -7.81 -17.93 14.51
CA PHE A 353 -9.17 -17.66 14.97
C PHE A 353 -9.26 -17.29 16.46
N VAL A 354 -8.14 -17.26 17.19
CA VAL A 354 -8.09 -16.62 18.52
C VAL A 354 -8.43 -15.14 18.37
N ASP A 355 -9.13 -14.55 19.33
CA ASP A 355 -9.52 -13.15 19.22
C ASP A 355 -8.29 -12.23 19.29
N SER A 356 -8.15 -11.32 18.31
CA SER A 356 -7.01 -10.38 18.27
C SER A 356 -7.06 -9.38 19.41
N HIS A 357 -8.23 -8.89 19.80
CA HIS A 357 -8.36 -7.87 20.83
C HIS A 357 -7.95 -8.43 22.19
N ASP A 358 -8.28 -9.68 22.49
CA ASP A 358 -7.87 -10.34 23.73
C ASP A 358 -6.36 -10.59 23.81
N LEU A 359 -5.71 -10.84 22.68
CA LEU A 359 -4.25 -10.95 22.62
C LEU A 359 -3.60 -9.57 22.79
N ILE A 360 -4.07 -8.55 22.06
CA ILE A 360 -3.55 -7.18 22.13
C ILE A 360 -3.64 -6.63 23.56
N LYS A 361 -4.78 -6.82 24.24
CA LYS A 361 -4.98 -6.35 25.63
C LYS A 361 -4.03 -6.98 26.64
N ARG A 362 -3.57 -8.21 26.41
CA ARG A 362 -2.66 -8.94 27.32
C ARG A 362 -1.19 -8.83 26.95
N ALA A 363 -0.88 -8.47 25.70
CA ALA A 363 0.50 -8.34 25.24
C ALA A 363 1.24 -7.21 25.97
N GLU A 364 2.55 -7.41 26.16
CA GLU A 364 3.50 -6.39 26.61
C GLU A 364 3.70 -5.32 25.54
N ALA A 365 3.78 -5.77 24.28
CA ALA A 365 3.80 -4.93 23.09
C ALA A 365 3.20 -5.68 21.89
N VAL A 366 2.74 -4.90 20.91
CA VAL A 366 2.32 -5.41 19.61
C VAL A 366 3.35 -4.97 18.58
N VAL A 367 3.94 -5.93 17.87
CA VAL A 367 4.80 -5.69 16.72
C VAL A 367 3.96 -5.96 15.47
N THR A 368 4.03 -5.08 14.49
CA THR A 368 3.46 -5.36 13.17
C THR A 368 4.24 -4.67 12.08
N LEU A 369 4.11 -5.19 10.88
CA LEU A 369 4.55 -4.52 9.66
C LEU A 369 3.65 -3.33 9.38
N SER A 370 2.34 -3.58 9.26
CA SER A 370 1.33 -2.60 8.89
C SER A 370 -0.07 -3.13 9.24
N GLY A 371 -1.12 -2.38 8.92
CA GLY A 371 -2.51 -2.85 9.02
C GLY A 371 -3.27 -2.43 10.26
N THR A 372 -4.48 -2.98 10.42
CA THR A 372 -5.46 -2.52 11.43
C THR A 372 -5.07 -2.91 12.84
N ALA A 373 -4.31 -4.00 13.04
CA ALA A 373 -3.89 -4.46 14.35
C ALA A 373 -3.03 -3.42 15.10
N SER A 374 -2.17 -2.67 14.40
CA SER A 374 -1.41 -1.57 15.00
C SER A 374 -2.30 -0.42 15.45
N LEU A 375 -3.31 -0.06 14.64
CA LEU A 375 -4.23 1.01 15.00
C LEU A 375 -5.12 0.60 16.18
N GLU A 376 -5.59 -0.65 16.20
CA GLU A 376 -6.31 -1.24 17.32
C GLU A 376 -5.47 -1.22 18.61
N ALA A 377 -4.20 -1.64 18.53
CA ALA A 377 -3.27 -1.62 19.65
C ALA A 377 -3.01 -0.21 20.18
N ALA A 378 -2.76 0.75 19.28
CA ALA A 378 -2.62 2.16 19.63
C ALA A 378 -3.87 2.71 20.34
N ILE A 379 -5.07 2.39 19.82
CA ILE A 379 -6.36 2.77 20.41
C ILE A 379 -6.56 2.17 21.82
N TYR A 380 -6.05 0.97 22.07
CA TYR A 380 -6.04 0.34 23.38
C TYR A 380 -4.98 0.91 24.34
N GLY A 381 -4.17 1.87 23.90
CA GLY A 381 -3.06 2.40 24.67
C GLY A 381 -1.93 1.38 24.87
N LYS A 382 -1.81 0.42 23.95
CA LYS A 382 -0.78 -0.62 24.00
C LYS A 382 0.46 -0.19 23.24
N ARG A 383 1.61 -0.44 23.84
CA ARG A 383 2.90 -0.22 23.20
C ARG A 383 2.93 -0.96 21.86
N THR A 384 3.19 -0.22 20.80
CA THR A 384 3.13 -0.75 19.44
C THR A 384 4.43 -0.42 18.71
N ILE A 385 5.09 -1.43 18.17
CA ILE A 385 6.33 -1.28 17.42
C ILE A 385 6.03 -1.56 15.94
N LEU A 386 6.28 -0.56 15.10
CA LEU A 386 6.03 -0.62 13.67
C LEU A 386 7.35 -0.94 12.94
N LEU A 387 7.31 -1.93 12.06
CA LEU A 387 8.41 -2.23 11.15
C LEU A 387 8.33 -1.41 9.85
N SER A 388 7.15 -0.87 9.52
CA SER A 388 6.99 0.08 8.42
C SER A 388 6.95 1.53 8.90
N ASP A 389 7.22 2.43 7.97
CA ASP A 389 7.07 3.87 8.22
C ASP A 389 5.68 4.33 7.74
N ILE A 390 4.70 4.35 8.66
CA ILE A 390 3.31 4.75 8.39
C ILE A 390 2.79 5.71 9.47
N PHE A 391 1.68 6.38 9.18
CA PHE A 391 1.03 7.42 9.98
C PHE A 391 0.77 6.98 11.43
N ILE A 392 0.58 5.67 11.66
CA ILE A 392 0.35 5.11 12.99
C ILE A 392 1.52 5.41 13.94
N LYS A 393 2.75 5.61 13.45
CA LYS A 393 3.92 6.00 14.26
C LYS A 393 3.71 7.28 15.08
N ASN A 394 2.74 8.10 14.68
CA ASN A 394 2.45 9.37 15.33
C ASN A 394 1.54 9.21 16.55
N PHE A 395 0.96 8.04 16.82
CA PHE A 395 0.25 7.77 18.07
C PHE A 395 1.22 7.76 19.27
N SER A 396 0.71 8.05 20.46
CA SER A 396 1.51 8.26 21.68
C SER A 396 2.21 6.98 22.16
N THR A 397 1.70 5.82 21.78
CA THR A 397 2.20 4.49 22.18
C THR A 397 3.00 3.79 21.08
N CYS A 398 3.19 4.45 19.94
CA CYS A 398 3.81 3.85 18.76
C CYS A 398 5.26 4.31 18.58
N GLU A 399 6.13 3.34 18.29
CA GLU A 399 7.55 3.56 17.99
C GLU A 399 7.90 2.80 16.70
N ARG A 400 8.83 3.33 15.90
CA ARG A 400 9.30 2.67 14.67
C ARG A 400 10.60 1.93 14.95
N ALA A 401 10.68 0.68 14.49
CA ALA A 401 11.94 -0.05 14.38
C ALA A 401 12.40 -0.01 12.91
N SER A 402 13.63 0.44 12.68
CA SER A 402 14.24 0.47 11.35
C SER A 402 14.72 -0.92 10.91
N ALA A 403 14.95 -1.81 11.88
CA ALA A 403 15.36 -3.18 11.64
C ALA A 403 14.75 -4.16 12.65
N PRO A 404 14.58 -5.46 12.29
CA PRO A 404 13.90 -6.40 13.18
C PRO A 404 14.68 -6.72 14.47
N TRP A 405 16.00 -6.53 14.48
CA TRP A 405 16.84 -6.75 15.66
C TRP A 405 16.77 -5.59 16.68
N GLU A 406 16.24 -4.43 16.31
CA GLU A 406 16.05 -3.31 17.26
C GLU A 406 14.91 -3.58 18.25
N ILE A 407 14.02 -4.53 17.93
CA ILE A 407 12.83 -4.84 18.75
C ILE A 407 13.22 -5.24 20.18
N GLY A 408 14.28 -6.03 20.36
CA GLY A 408 14.79 -6.38 21.70
C GLY A 408 15.09 -5.16 22.56
N ASP A 409 15.88 -4.22 22.02
CA ASP A 409 16.26 -3.00 22.72
C ASP A 409 15.05 -2.10 22.99
N LEU A 410 14.15 -1.97 22.01
CA LEU A 410 12.90 -1.25 22.17
C LEU A 410 12.09 -1.83 23.34
N LEU A 411 11.92 -3.15 23.41
CA LEU A 411 11.16 -3.81 24.48
C LEU A 411 11.77 -3.58 25.87
N LEU A 412 13.11 -3.52 25.97
CA LEU A 412 13.83 -3.35 27.23
C LEU A 412 13.86 -1.91 27.75
N ARG A 413 13.78 -0.91 26.86
CA ARG A 413 13.79 0.50 27.27
C ARG A 413 12.40 1.04 27.60
N LYS A 414 12.37 2.12 28.39
CA LYS A 414 11.15 2.92 28.59
C LYS A 414 10.70 3.48 27.22
N PRO A 415 9.39 3.47 26.91
CA PRO A 415 8.87 4.13 25.72
C PRO A 415 9.29 5.60 25.65
N GLU A 416 9.55 6.11 24.44
CA GLU A 416 9.90 7.53 24.22
C GLU A 416 8.79 8.50 24.66
N ARG A 417 7.54 8.04 24.56
CA ARG A 417 6.35 8.84 24.83
C ARG A 417 5.46 8.10 25.81
N GLU A 418 4.84 8.86 26.71
CA GLU A 418 3.80 8.34 27.58
C GLU A 418 2.45 8.35 26.85
N TYR A 419 1.60 7.38 27.16
CA TYR A 419 0.27 7.30 26.56
C TYR A 419 -0.54 8.56 26.89
N SER A 420 -1.12 9.19 25.86
CA SER A 420 -2.00 10.34 25.99
C SER A 420 -3.24 10.16 25.11
N GLU A 421 -4.36 9.89 25.77
CA GLU A 421 -5.64 9.70 25.09
C GLU A 421 -6.07 10.96 24.32
N GLU A 422 -5.91 12.13 24.91
CA GLU A 422 -6.30 13.40 24.27
C GLU A 422 -5.48 13.67 23.00
N ARG A 423 -4.16 13.45 23.06
CA ARG A 423 -3.26 13.60 21.91
C ARG A 423 -3.65 12.65 20.79
N ASP A 424 -3.90 11.39 21.12
CA ASP A 424 -4.25 10.37 20.13
C ASP A 424 -5.63 10.59 19.52
N LEU A 425 -6.58 11.10 20.30
CA LEU A 425 -7.90 11.52 19.80
C LEU A 425 -7.80 12.71 18.84
N ARG A 426 -7.00 13.72 19.17
CA ARG A 426 -6.72 14.87 18.29
C ARG A 426 -6.04 14.43 17.00
N TYR A 427 -5.06 13.54 17.10
CA TYR A 427 -4.39 13.01 15.92
C TYR A 427 -5.35 12.21 15.02
N LEU A 428 -6.23 11.40 15.61
CA LEU A 428 -7.25 10.67 14.87
C LEU A 428 -8.29 11.61 14.23
N ALA A 429 -8.68 12.69 14.92
CA ALA A 429 -9.55 13.73 14.38
C ALA A 429 -8.89 14.48 13.22
N TRP A 430 -7.59 14.73 13.31
CA TRP A 430 -6.81 15.35 12.24
C TRP A 430 -6.72 14.47 10.99
N LEU A 431 -6.50 13.16 11.16
CA LEU A 431 -6.59 12.20 10.06
C LEU A 431 -8.00 12.16 9.45
N TYR A 432 -9.04 12.23 10.29
CA TYR A 432 -10.43 12.31 9.82
C TYR A 432 -10.68 13.58 8.99
N SER A 433 -10.19 14.74 9.46
CA SER A 433 -10.29 16.03 8.76
C SER A 433 -9.60 16.03 7.39
N ASN A 434 -8.46 15.33 7.28
CA ASN A 434 -7.67 15.19 6.06
C ASN A 434 -8.01 13.93 5.24
N SER A 435 -9.14 13.28 5.53
CA SER A 435 -9.71 12.22 4.71
C SER A 435 -10.94 12.74 3.97
N HIS A 436 -11.37 12.02 2.94
CA HIS A 436 -12.45 12.41 2.06
C HIS A 436 -13.48 11.29 1.95
N PRO A 437 -14.78 11.63 1.88
CA PRO A 437 -15.82 10.64 1.57
C PRO A 437 -15.62 10.05 0.17
N GLY A 438 -16.06 8.82 -0.01
CA GLY A 438 -15.96 8.09 -1.29
C GLY A 438 -15.05 6.86 -1.18
N THR A 439 -15.04 6.07 -2.24
CA THR A 439 -14.19 4.88 -2.40
C THR A 439 -13.31 5.00 -3.64
N VAL A 440 -12.09 4.50 -3.50
CA VAL A 440 -11.09 4.39 -4.56
C VAL A 440 -10.76 2.91 -4.85
N ILE A 441 -11.58 1.98 -4.34
CA ILE A 441 -11.51 0.55 -4.67
C ILE A 441 -11.77 0.39 -6.16
N GLU A 442 -11.11 -0.61 -6.76
CA GLU A 442 -11.34 -1.00 -8.14
C GLU A 442 -12.80 -1.43 -8.41
N PRO A 443 -13.35 -1.09 -9.60
CA PRO A 443 -14.75 -1.39 -9.94
C PRO A 443 -15.10 -2.89 -9.94
N LEU A 444 -14.09 -3.75 -10.12
CA LEU A 444 -14.27 -5.19 -10.07
C LEU A 444 -14.68 -5.67 -8.66
N THR A 445 -14.14 -5.03 -7.62
CA THR A 445 -14.40 -5.35 -6.22
C THR A 445 -15.58 -4.54 -5.69
N ASP A 446 -15.65 -3.25 -6.02
CA ASP A 446 -16.76 -2.36 -5.66
C ASP A 446 -17.25 -1.56 -6.88
N PRO A 447 -18.32 -2.01 -7.57
CA PRO A 447 -18.88 -1.31 -8.72
C PRO A 447 -19.38 0.11 -8.43
N SER A 448 -19.65 0.44 -7.16
CA SER A 448 -20.09 1.79 -6.78
C SER A 448 -18.99 2.85 -6.96
N SER A 449 -17.73 2.43 -7.11
CA SER A 449 -16.60 3.31 -7.41
C SER A 449 -16.76 4.12 -8.70
N LEU A 450 -17.48 3.58 -9.70
CA LEU A 450 -17.80 4.27 -10.96
C LEU A 450 -19.11 5.06 -10.92
N GLY A 451 -19.85 5.00 -9.81
CA GLY A 451 -21.09 5.74 -9.65
C GLY A 451 -20.86 7.26 -9.76
N PRO A 452 -21.75 8.03 -10.43
CA PRO A 452 -21.58 9.48 -10.59
C PRO A 452 -21.39 10.23 -9.26
N GLU A 453 -22.08 9.79 -8.20
CA GLU A 453 -21.93 10.32 -6.85
C GLU A 453 -20.49 10.12 -6.34
N ASN A 454 -19.96 8.89 -6.41
CA ASN A 454 -18.61 8.59 -5.96
C ASN A 454 -17.55 9.35 -6.78
N VAL A 455 -17.71 9.38 -8.11
CA VAL A 455 -16.83 10.15 -9.00
C VAL A 455 -16.79 11.62 -8.60
N GLY A 456 -17.94 12.22 -8.28
CA GLY A 456 -18.04 13.58 -7.76
C GLY A 456 -17.29 13.77 -6.45
N LEU A 457 -17.47 12.87 -5.48
CA LEU A 457 -16.79 12.92 -4.18
C LEU A 457 -15.27 12.81 -4.31
N VAL A 458 -14.78 11.91 -5.17
CA VAL A 458 -13.34 11.74 -5.42
C VAL A 458 -12.78 12.98 -6.13
N ALA A 459 -13.50 13.54 -7.11
CA ALA A 459 -13.10 14.79 -7.77
C ALA A 459 -13.09 16.00 -6.81
N ASP A 460 -13.99 16.05 -5.82
CA ASP A 460 -13.98 17.07 -4.76
C ASP A 460 -12.71 16.98 -3.90
N ALA A 461 -12.25 15.76 -3.58
CA ALA A 461 -11.02 15.54 -2.83
C ALA A 461 -9.80 16.12 -3.58
N TYR A 462 -9.65 15.81 -4.87
CA TYR A 462 -8.58 16.39 -5.69
C TYR A 462 -8.71 17.90 -5.83
N SER A 463 -9.93 18.42 -5.97
CA SER A 463 -10.17 19.87 -6.02
C SER A 463 -9.69 20.57 -4.74
N ARG A 464 -9.90 19.95 -3.57
CA ARG A 464 -9.35 20.43 -2.29
C ARG A 464 -7.82 20.37 -2.27
N LEU A 465 -7.22 19.27 -2.73
CA LEU A 465 -5.76 19.17 -2.87
C LEU A 465 -5.20 20.29 -3.75
N PHE A 466 -5.81 20.57 -4.90
CA PHE A 466 -5.37 21.62 -5.81
C PHE A 466 -5.42 23.01 -5.19
N ALA A 467 -6.39 23.27 -4.31
CA ALA A 467 -6.49 24.54 -3.58
C ALA A 467 -5.33 24.75 -2.58
N THR A 468 -4.62 23.68 -2.19
CA THR A 468 -3.44 23.75 -1.29
C THR A 468 -2.14 24.05 -2.03
N ILE A 469 -2.15 23.98 -3.36
CA ILE A 469 -0.95 24.16 -4.18
C ILE A 469 -0.90 25.64 -4.60
N PRO A 470 0.17 26.37 -4.25
CA PRO A 470 0.32 27.76 -4.69
C PRO A 470 0.26 27.80 -6.21
N ARG A 471 -0.61 28.64 -6.77
CA ARG A 471 -0.50 28.98 -8.19
C ARG A 471 0.72 29.89 -8.30
N GLU A 472 1.72 29.49 -9.09
CA GLU A 472 2.79 30.41 -9.45
C GLU A 472 2.12 31.68 -10.00
N SER A 473 2.21 32.77 -9.24
CA SER A 473 1.77 34.07 -9.72
C SER A 473 2.69 34.41 -10.89
N THR A 474 2.12 34.57 -12.07
CA THR A 474 2.73 35.32 -13.18
C THR A 474 3.00 36.75 -12.69
N SER A 475 4.07 36.97 -11.93
CA SER A 475 4.52 38.32 -11.54
C SER A 475 6.04 38.42 -11.31
N SER A 476 6.82 37.40 -11.66
CA SER A 476 8.30 37.45 -11.63
C SER A 476 8.93 37.67 -13.01
N ALA A 477 8.12 37.86 -14.07
CA ALA A 477 8.60 38.21 -15.41
C ALA A 477 8.65 39.74 -15.69
N GLU A 478 8.17 40.60 -14.79
CA GLU A 478 8.13 42.06 -15.00
C GLU A 478 9.04 42.89 -14.06
N MET A 479 9.88 42.25 -13.21
CA MET A 479 10.82 42.99 -12.34
C MET A 479 12.31 42.80 -12.67
N VAL A 480 12.64 42.43 -13.91
CA VAL A 480 14.03 42.49 -14.42
C VAL A 480 14.12 43.31 -15.73
N ALA A 481 13.08 44.06 -16.08
CA ALA A 481 13.11 45.05 -17.15
C ALA A 481 12.38 46.31 -16.70
N GLY A 482 13.11 47.19 -16.02
CA GLY A 482 12.65 48.49 -15.53
C GLY A 482 13.74 49.20 -14.77
#